data_AF-A0A0G4KJ70-F1
#
_entry.id   AF-A0A0G4KJ70-F1
#
_cell.length_a   1.000
_cell.length_b   1.000
_cell.length_c   1.000
_cell.angle_alpha   90.00
_cell.angle_beta   90.00
_cell.angle_gamma   90.00
#
_symmetry.space_group_name_H-M   'P 1'
#
loop_
_entity.id
_entity.type
_entity.pdbx_description
1 polymer ?
#
loop_
_entity_poly.entity_id
_entity_poly.type
_entity_poly.pdbx_seq_one_letter_code
_entity_poly.pdbx_strand_id
1 'polypeptide(L)'
;VEAQEKELGVFFDTVIVCAVTGSTMAGMVAGFKLAQKNGSPKRKVIGIDASAKVQQTFDQVLRIAKATGVKIGLAEGDITEADIILDDRYHAGVYGIPDQTTIDAMKFGASTEGFITDPVYEGKSLAGMMDIIRKGELAEGSNVLYAHLGGQLALNAYSSL
;
A
#
# COMPACT_ATOMS: atom_id res chain seq x y z
N VAL A 1 9.64 1.41 10.84
CA VAL A 1 10.25 2.17 9.72
C VAL A 1 11.23 3.23 10.21
N GLU A 2 10.88 4.24 11.01
CA GLU A 2 11.83 5.34 11.34
C GLU A 2 13.14 4.88 12.00
N ALA A 3 13.07 3.90 12.91
CA ALA A 3 14.28 3.30 13.50
C ALA A 3 15.17 2.62 12.43
N GLN A 4 14.58 1.94 11.46
CA GLN A 4 15.29 1.26 10.37
C GLN A 4 15.85 2.27 9.35
N GLU A 5 15.10 3.32 9.02
CA GLU A 5 15.57 4.43 8.19
C GLU A 5 16.82 5.09 8.77
N LYS A 6 16.80 5.35 10.10
CA LYS A 6 17.96 5.88 10.81
C LYS A 6 19.17 4.94 10.75
N GLU A 7 18.95 3.64 10.91
CA GLU A 7 20.00 2.62 10.84
C GLU A 7 20.60 2.50 9.43
N LEU A 8 19.74 2.51 8.40
CA LEU A 8 20.12 2.34 7.01
C LEU A 8 20.61 3.63 6.34
N GLY A 9 20.40 4.80 6.97
CA GLY A 9 20.73 6.10 6.38
C GLY A 9 19.88 6.42 5.15
N VAL A 10 18.64 5.91 5.08
CA VAL A 10 17.70 6.11 3.97
C VAL A 10 16.39 6.66 4.52
N PHE A 11 15.69 7.49 3.73
CA PHE A 11 14.33 7.91 4.02
C PHE A 11 13.42 7.44 2.90
N PHE A 12 12.31 6.78 3.25
CA PHE A 12 11.33 6.29 2.27
C PHE A 12 10.26 7.35 2.05
N ASP A 13 10.32 8.04 0.92
CA ASP A 13 9.37 9.10 0.55
C ASP A 13 7.96 8.55 0.34
N THR A 14 7.87 7.32 -0.18
CA THR A 14 6.62 6.66 -0.54
C THR A 14 6.55 5.26 0.05
N VAL A 15 5.40 4.91 0.62
CA VAL A 15 5.06 3.55 1.01
C VAL A 15 3.92 3.06 0.11
N ILE A 16 4.10 1.91 -0.54
CA ILE A 16 3.04 1.23 -1.28
C ILE A 16 2.52 0.05 -0.46
N VAL A 17 1.19 -0.08 -0.34
CA VAL A 17 0.56 -1.13 0.46
C VAL A 17 -0.75 -1.61 -0.18
N CYS A 18 -1.02 -2.92 -0.18
CA CYS A 18 -2.34 -3.42 -0.58
C CYS A 18 -3.42 -3.05 0.45
N ALA A 19 -4.61 -2.66 -0.02
CA ALA A 19 -5.73 -2.27 0.83
C ALA A 19 -7.04 -2.98 0.44
N VAL A 20 -7.69 -3.59 1.44
CA VAL A 20 -9.04 -4.19 1.32
C VAL A 20 -9.89 -3.81 2.54
N THR A 21 -9.60 -4.41 3.71
CA THR A 21 -10.29 -4.12 4.98
C THR A 21 -9.70 -2.91 5.71
N GLY A 22 -8.58 -2.37 5.21
CA GLY A 22 -8.12 -1.01 5.48
C GLY A 22 -7.28 -0.79 6.74
N SER A 23 -7.33 -1.65 7.77
CA SER A 23 -6.63 -1.36 9.04
C SER A 23 -5.11 -1.28 8.91
N THR A 24 -4.48 -2.06 8.03
CA THR A 24 -3.04 -1.97 7.73
C THR A 24 -2.65 -0.58 7.22
N MET A 25 -3.29 -0.15 6.13
CA MET A 25 -3.07 1.19 5.54
C MET A 25 -3.44 2.29 6.53
N ALA A 26 -4.57 2.16 7.25
CA ALA A 26 -5.01 3.14 8.23
C ALA A 26 -4.02 3.32 9.38
N GLY A 27 -3.41 2.23 9.86
CA GLY A 27 -2.35 2.28 10.87
C GLY A 27 -1.10 2.98 10.35
N MET A 28 -0.70 2.73 9.10
CA MET A 28 0.40 3.45 8.46
C MET A 28 0.10 4.95 8.35
N VAL A 29 -1.08 5.34 7.85
CA VAL A 29 -1.50 6.75 7.76
C VAL A 29 -1.45 7.42 9.13
N ALA A 30 -2.05 6.81 10.16
CA ALA A 30 -2.06 7.39 11.51
C ALA A 30 -0.64 7.51 12.09
N GLY A 31 0.17 6.47 11.98
CA GLY A 31 1.55 6.46 12.49
C GLY A 31 2.43 7.49 11.79
N PHE A 32 2.39 7.57 10.46
CA PHE A 32 3.17 8.56 9.71
C PHE A 32 2.67 9.99 9.92
N LYS A 33 1.36 10.20 10.11
CA LYS A 33 0.83 11.52 10.45
C LYS A 33 1.32 12.00 11.82
N LEU A 34 1.36 11.10 12.81
CA LEU A 34 1.93 11.40 14.12
C LEU A 34 3.43 11.69 14.04
N ALA A 35 4.18 10.86 13.32
CA ALA A 35 5.61 11.08 13.10
C ALA A 35 5.87 12.45 12.44
N GLN A 36 5.08 12.81 11.42
CA GLN A 36 5.16 14.12 10.77
C GLN A 36 4.88 15.26 11.75
N LYS A 37 3.88 15.13 12.61
CA LYS A 37 3.57 16.13 13.66
C LYS A 37 4.72 16.28 14.66
N ASN A 38 5.48 15.21 14.89
CA ASN A 38 6.66 15.18 15.75
C ASN A 38 7.96 15.59 15.03
N GLY A 39 7.87 16.09 13.79
CA GLY A 39 9.00 16.67 13.06
C GLY A 39 9.62 15.76 11.99
N SER A 40 9.13 14.54 11.80
CA SER A 40 9.58 13.69 10.70
C SER A 40 9.15 14.26 9.34
N PRO A 41 9.95 14.08 8.26
CA PRO A 41 9.53 14.53 6.95
C PRO A 41 8.25 13.80 6.51
N LYS A 42 7.41 14.50 5.74
CA LYS A 42 6.16 13.97 5.22
C LYS A 42 6.44 12.81 4.24
N ARG A 43 5.73 11.70 4.41
CA ARG A 43 5.74 10.55 3.48
C ARG A 43 4.39 10.42 2.79
N LYS A 44 4.37 9.76 1.64
CA LYS A 44 3.16 9.39 0.90
C LYS A 44 2.82 7.93 1.17
N VAL A 45 1.61 7.63 1.63
CA VAL A 45 1.12 6.24 1.73
C VAL A 45 0.13 6.03 0.60
N ILE A 46 0.49 5.20 -0.38
CA ILE A 46 -0.38 4.84 -1.50
C ILE A 46 -0.91 3.44 -1.25
N GLY A 47 -2.21 3.36 -0.96
CA GLY A 47 -2.95 2.12 -0.96
C GLY A 47 -3.27 1.70 -2.38
N ILE A 48 -3.06 0.43 -2.72
CA ILE A 48 -3.60 -0.18 -3.95
C ILE A 48 -4.85 -0.96 -3.56
N ASP A 49 -6.01 -0.57 -4.08
CA ASP A 49 -7.25 -1.29 -3.83
C ASP A 49 -7.18 -2.69 -4.45
N ALA A 50 -7.54 -3.69 -3.65
CA ALA A 50 -7.76 -5.06 -4.12
C ALA A 50 -9.20 -5.54 -3.89
N SER A 51 -10.08 -4.66 -3.39
CA SER A 51 -11.45 -4.99 -3.00
C SER A 51 -12.45 -4.93 -4.16
N ALA A 52 -12.19 -4.08 -5.16
CA ALA A 52 -13.16 -3.63 -6.18
C ALA A 52 -14.41 -2.95 -5.57
N LYS A 53 -14.30 -2.47 -4.34
CA LYS A 53 -15.32 -1.73 -3.59
C LYS A 53 -14.71 -0.45 -3.03
N VAL A 54 -14.08 0.31 -3.93
CA VAL A 54 -13.20 1.45 -3.67
C VAL A 54 -13.73 2.39 -2.59
N GLN A 55 -14.97 2.88 -2.72
CA GLN A 55 -15.54 3.82 -1.74
C GLN A 55 -15.65 3.21 -0.35
N GLN A 56 -16.04 1.93 -0.24
CA GLN A 56 -16.15 1.25 1.06
C GLN A 56 -14.78 1.08 1.71
N THR A 57 -13.76 0.72 0.93
CA THR A 57 -12.38 0.62 1.41
C THR A 57 -11.84 1.98 1.83
N PHE A 58 -12.06 3.03 1.03
CA PHE A 58 -11.68 4.40 1.36
C PHE A 58 -12.31 4.87 2.68
N ASP A 59 -13.64 4.77 2.81
CA ASP A 59 -14.39 5.18 4.00
C ASP A 59 -13.91 4.42 5.23
N GLN A 60 -13.64 3.12 5.08
CA GLN A 60 -13.15 2.27 6.14
C GLN A 60 -11.72 2.63 6.56
N VAL A 61 -10.81 2.88 5.61
CA VAL A 61 -9.44 3.35 5.90
C VAL A 61 -9.50 4.68 6.64
N LEU A 62 -10.25 5.66 6.12
CA LEU A 62 -10.37 6.99 6.72
C LEU A 62 -10.89 6.91 8.17
N ARG A 63 -11.97 6.15 8.38
CA ARG A 63 -12.57 5.97 9.70
C ARG A 63 -11.60 5.32 10.68
N ILE A 64 -10.92 4.24 10.26
CA ILE A 64 -9.95 3.55 11.13
C ILE A 64 -8.73 4.44 11.39
N ALA A 65 -8.26 5.19 10.40
CA ALA A 65 -7.10 6.07 10.53
C ALA A 65 -7.38 7.19 11.53
N LYS A 66 -8.53 7.88 11.41
CA LYS A 66 -8.98 8.90 12.36
C LYS A 66 -9.08 8.35 13.78
N ALA A 67 -9.79 7.23 13.95
CA ALA A 67 -9.97 6.61 15.26
C ALA A 67 -8.63 6.15 15.88
N THR A 68 -7.72 5.62 15.05
CA THR A 68 -6.38 5.20 15.50
C THR A 68 -5.52 6.41 15.84
N GLY A 69 -5.57 7.47 15.03
CA GLY A 69 -4.86 8.72 15.25
C GLY A 69 -5.17 9.33 16.60
N VAL A 70 -6.45 9.47 16.94
CA VAL A 70 -6.88 9.97 18.26
C VAL A 70 -6.32 9.10 19.39
N LYS A 71 -6.36 7.77 19.25
CA LYS A 71 -5.82 6.84 20.25
C LYS A 71 -4.31 6.96 20.47
N ILE A 72 -3.56 7.45 19.47
CA ILE A 72 -2.10 7.60 19.54
C ILE A 72 -1.64 9.05 19.75
N GLY A 73 -2.57 10.00 19.99
CA GLY A 73 -2.24 11.38 20.35
C GLY A 73 -2.38 12.43 19.24
N LEU A 74 -3.00 12.10 18.11
CA LEU A 74 -3.43 13.09 17.13
C LEU A 74 -4.76 13.76 17.56
N ALA A 75 -5.00 14.98 17.09
CA ALA A 75 -6.29 15.64 17.24
C ALA A 75 -7.30 15.12 16.21
N GLU A 76 -8.60 15.26 16.48
CA GLU A 76 -9.70 14.73 15.63
C GLU A 76 -9.65 15.23 14.18
N GLY A 77 -9.08 16.43 13.95
CA GLY A 77 -8.94 17.04 12.62
C GLY A 77 -7.59 16.82 11.95
N ASP A 78 -6.63 16.14 12.59
CA ASP A 78 -5.29 15.99 12.02
C ASP A 78 -5.30 15.07 10.77
N ILE A 79 -6.14 14.03 10.75
CA ILE A 79 -6.29 13.12 9.60
C ILE A 79 -7.54 13.51 8.82
N THR A 80 -7.36 13.77 7.52
CA THR A 80 -8.40 14.19 6.58
C THR A 80 -8.48 13.24 5.39
N GLU A 81 -9.47 13.43 4.52
CA GLU A 81 -9.59 12.68 3.26
C GLU A 81 -8.34 12.82 2.38
N ALA A 82 -7.67 13.99 2.42
CA ALA A 82 -6.44 14.24 1.67
C ALA A 82 -5.24 13.39 2.14
N ASP A 83 -5.33 12.77 3.31
CA ASP A 83 -4.31 11.83 3.81
C ASP A 83 -4.54 10.39 3.30
N ILE A 84 -5.68 10.11 2.66
CA ILE A 84 -6.02 8.78 2.14
C ILE A 84 -5.83 8.77 0.63
N ILE A 85 -4.77 8.09 0.18
CA ILE A 85 -4.50 7.88 -1.25
C ILE A 85 -4.77 6.41 -1.54
N LEU A 86 -5.90 6.13 -2.20
CA LEU A 86 -6.29 4.78 -2.60
C LEU A 86 -6.40 4.74 -4.12
N ASP A 87 -5.52 3.99 -4.75
CA ASP A 87 -5.48 3.79 -6.20
C ASP A 87 -6.34 2.57 -6.57
N ASP A 88 -7.33 2.79 -7.43
CA ASP A 88 -8.31 1.79 -7.84
C ASP A 88 -8.03 1.19 -9.22
N ARG A 89 -6.94 1.56 -9.89
CA ARG A 89 -6.66 1.11 -11.26
C ARG A 89 -6.36 -0.39 -11.38
N TYR A 90 -6.04 -1.07 -10.28
CA TYR A 90 -5.44 -2.42 -10.27
C TYR A 90 -6.30 -3.50 -9.60
N HIS A 91 -7.53 -3.17 -9.16
CA HIS A 91 -8.38 -4.14 -8.46
C HIS A 91 -9.01 -5.21 -9.39
N ALA A 92 -8.83 -5.10 -10.72
CA ALA A 92 -9.34 -6.04 -11.73
C ALA A 92 -10.87 -6.22 -11.77
N GLY A 93 -11.63 -5.22 -11.29
CA GLY A 93 -13.10 -5.25 -11.25
C GLY A 93 -13.72 -6.19 -10.20
N VAL A 94 -12.94 -7.06 -9.55
CA VAL A 94 -13.47 -8.07 -8.62
C VAL A 94 -12.42 -8.51 -7.58
N TYR A 95 -12.90 -8.79 -6.37
CA TYR A 95 -12.07 -9.36 -5.31
C TYR A 95 -11.71 -10.82 -5.58
N GLY A 96 -10.46 -11.21 -5.32
CA GLY A 96 -10.03 -12.61 -5.39
C GLY A 96 -9.69 -13.15 -6.78
N ILE A 97 -9.92 -12.40 -7.85
CA ILE A 97 -9.58 -12.80 -9.21
C ILE A 97 -8.51 -11.84 -9.76
N PRO A 98 -7.36 -12.35 -10.23
CA PRO A 98 -6.35 -11.55 -10.91
C PRO A 98 -6.73 -11.29 -12.37
N ASP A 99 -6.24 -10.19 -12.93
CA ASP A 99 -6.16 -9.97 -14.37
C ASP A 99 -4.75 -10.28 -14.91
N GLN A 100 -4.54 -10.10 -16.22
CA GLN A 100 -3.23 -10.32 -16.83
C GLN A 100 -2.16 -9.38 -16.25
N THR A 101 -2.52 -8.12 -15.94
CA THR A 101 -1.61 -7.16 -15.31
C THR A 101 -1.06 -7.67 -13.97
N THR A 102 -1.95 -8.25 -13.15
CA THR A 102 -1.61 -8.88 -11.87
C THR A 102 -0.65 -10.06 -12.09
N ILE A 103 -0.99 -10.95 -13.03
CA ILE A 103 -0.18 -12.15 -13.33
C ILE A 103 1.22 -11.76 -13.85
N ASP A 104 1.30 -10.76 -14.73
CA ASP A 104 2.57 -10.30 -15.30
C ASP A 104 3.46 -9.66 -14.23
N ALA A 105 2.88 -8.91 -13.30
CA ALA A 105 3.60 -8.35 -12.16
C ALA A 105 4.12 -9.44 -11.21
N MET A 106 3.31 -10.45 -10.90
CA MET A 106 3.73 -11.62 -10.11
C MET A 106 4.90 -12.35 -10.78
N LYS A 107 4.79 -12.64 -12.09
CA LYS A 107 5.85 -13.29 -12.86
C LYS A 107 7.13 -12.46 -12.88
N PHE A 108 7.00 -11.14 -13.06
CA PHE A 108 8.13 -10.23 -13.01
C PHE A 108 8.85 -10.32 -11.66
N GLY A 109 8.15 -10.05 -10.54
CA GLY A 109 8.75 -10.08 -9.20
C GLY A 109 9.40 -11.43 -8.84
N ALA A 110 8.73 -12.53 -9.20
CA ALA A 110 9.27 -13.87 -8.99
C ALA A 110 10.55 -14.12 -9.83
N SER A 111 10.56 -13.70 -11.09
CA SER A 111 11.66 -13.97 -12.03
C SER A 111 12.90 -13.08 -11.82
N THR A 112 12.72 -11.88 -11.25
CA THR A 112 13.82 -10.92 -11.05
C THR A 112 14.42 -10.99 -9.65
N GLU A 113 13.57 -11.10 -8.62
CA GLU A 113 13.98 -10.94 -7.22
C GLU A 113 13.69 -12.18 -6.36
N GLY A 114 13.13 -13.25 -6.95
CA GLY A 114 12.56 -14.35 -6.17
C GLY A 114 11.39 -13.90 -5.28
N PHE A 115 10.77 -12.77 -5.62
CA PHE A 115 9.76 -12.10 -4.81
C PHE A 115 8.37 -12.63 -5.14
N ILE A 116 7.95 -13.63 -4.38
CA ILE A 116 6.69 -14.34 -4.61
C ILE A 116 5.52 -13.58 -3.98
N THR A 117 4.56 -13.16 -4.82
CA THR A 117 3.31 -12.50 -4.44
C THR A 117 2.09 -13.35 -4.83
N ASP A 118 0.94 -13.09 -4.21
CA ASP A 118 -0.30 -13.84 -4.46
C ASP A 118 -1.23 -13.12 -5.47
N PRO A 119 -2.18 -13.84 -6.11
CA PRO A 119 -3.06 -13.25 -7.11
C PRO A 119 -4.22 -12.39 -6.56
N VAL A 120 -4.45 -12.40 -5.25
CA VAL A 120 -5.57 -11.69 -4.61
C VAL A 120 -5.15 -10.31 -4.13
N TYR A 121 -3.99 -10.21 -3.48
CA TYR A 121 -3.51 -8.98 -2.84
C TYR A 121 -2.21 -8.49 -3.46
N GLU A 122 -1.11 -9.18 -3.16
CA GLU A 122 0.23 -8.62 -3.33
C GLU A 122 0.63 -8.52 -4.81
N GLY A 123 0.07 -9.37 -5.68
CA GLY A 123 0.22 -9.25 -7.12
C GLY A 123 -0.38 -7.95 -7.65
N LYS A 124 -1.53 -7.52 -7.09
CA LYS A 124 -2.21 -6.28 -7.49
C LYS A 124 -1.45 -5.05 -7.01
N SER A 125 -0.96 -5.04 -5.77
CA SER A 125 -0.14 -3.94 -5.27
C SER A 125 1.22 -3.86 -5.94
N LEU A 126 1.83 -5.00 -6.30
CA LEU A 126 3.06 -5.04 -7.08
C LEU A 126 2.82 -4.48 -8.49
N ALA A 127 1.74 -4.88 -9.15
CA ALA A 127 1.33 -4.31 -10.44
C ALA A 127 1.17 -2.79 -10.37
N GLY A 128 0.48 -2.31 -9.33
CA GLY A 128 0.29 -0.89 -9.09
C GLY A 128 1.61 -0.13 -8.90
N MET A 129 2.50 -0.63 -8.04
CA MET A 129 3.83 -0.03 -7.85
C MET A 129 4.61 0.07 -9.16
N MET A 130 4.67 -1.03 -9.93
CA MET A 130 5.42 -1.08 -11.18
C MET A 130 4.89 -0.08 -12.20
N ASP A 131 3.58 0.04 -12.34
CA ASP A 131 2.95 0.95 -13.30
C ASP A 131 3.12 2.43 -12.88
N ILE A 132 2.91 2.76 -11.61
CA ILE A 132 3.15 4.09 -11.04
C ILE A 132 4.59 4.56 -11.31
N ILE A 133 5.58 3.69 -11.10
CA ILE A 133 6.99 4.00 -11.36
C ILE A 133 7.24 4.18 -12.86
N ARG A 134 6.74 3.27 -13.71
CA ARG A 134 6.92 3.35 -15.18
C ARG A 134 6.33 4.62 -15.78
N LYS A 135 5.23 5.13 -15.21
CA LYS A 135 4.58 6.37 -15.64
C LYS A 135 5.27 7.63 -15.12
N GLY A 136 6.30 7.51 -14.27
CA GLY A 136 6.97 8.66 -13.66
C GLY A 136 6.08 9.45 -12.71
N GLU A 137 5.09 8.80 -12.09
CA GLU A 137 4.16 9.44 -11.14
C GLU A 137 4.81 9.71 -9.77
N LEU A 138 6.03 9.20 -9.55
CA LEU A 138 6.89 9.48 -8.40
C LEU A 138 8.09 10.30 -8.84
N ALA A 139 8.57 11.19 -7.97
CA ALA A 139 9.73 12.03 -8.27
C ALA A 139 10.98 11.17 -8.48
N GLU A 140 11.79 11.51 -9.49
CA GLU A 140 13.06 10.84 -9.75
C GLU A 140 13.96 10.87 -8.49
N GLY A 141 14.60 9.74 -8.18
CA GLY A 141 15.41 9.57 -6.98
C GLY A 141 14.64 9.32 -5.68
N SER A 142 13.30 9.21 -5.72
CA SER A 142 12.51 8.84 -4.54
C SER A 142 12.78 7.41 -4.09
N ASN A 143 12.84 7.17 -2.78
CA ASN A 143 12.92 5.82 -2.22
C ASN A 143 11.51 5.30 -1.93
N VAL A 144 11.16 4.17 -2.55
CA VAL A 144 9.85 3.53 -2.40
C VAL A 144 9.98 2.30 -1.50
N LEU A 145 9.22 2.27 -0.41
CA LEU A 145 9.08 1.11 0.45
C LEU A 145 7.81 0.34 0.06
N TYR A 146 7.98 -0.83 -0.53
CA TYR A 146 6.87 -1.76 -0.77
C TYR A 146 6.59 -2.60 0.49
N ALA A 147 5.38 -2.52 1.02
CA ALA A 147 4.97 -3.31 2.18
C ALA A 147 4.37 -4.65 1.73
N HIS A 148 5.21 -5.69 1.62
CA HIS A 148 4.75 -7.05 1.32
C HIS A 148 4.00 -7.65 2.51
N LEU A 149 2.66 -7.76 2.41
CA LEU A 149 1.82 -8.17 3.54
C LEU A 149 1.68 -9.69 3.71
N GLY A 150 2.08 -10.48 2.71
CA GLY A 150 2.06 -11.95 2.76
C GLY A 150 1.16 -12.54 1.67
N GLY A 151 0.26 -13.46 2.04
CA GLY A 151 -0.73 -14.02 1.11
C GLY A 151 -0.26 -15.17 0.22
N GLN A 152 1.04 -15.46 0.13
CA GLN A 152 1.60 -16.40 -0.86
C GLN A 152 1.00 -17.80 -0.80
N LEU A 153 0.57 -18.28 0.39
CA LEU A 153 -0.04 -19.60 0.53
C LEU A 153 -1.34 -19.74 -0.28
N ALA A 154 -2.02 -18.64 -0.60
CA ALA A 154 -3.20 -18.64 -1.45
C ALA A 154 -2.90 -19.12 -2.87
N LEU A 155 -1.66 -18.96 -3.35
CA LEU A 155 -1.25 -19.33 -4.72
C LEU A 155 -1.59 -20.79 -5.08
N ASN A 156 -1.53 -21.70 -4.10
CA ASN A 156 -1.87 -23.12 -4.30
C ASN A 156 -3.32 -23.35 -4.75
N ALA A 157 -4.23 -22.42 -4.43
CA ALA A 157 -5.63 -22.47 -4.86
C ALA A 157 -5.83 -21.96 -6.30
N TYR A 158 -4.77 -21.45 -6.94
CA TYR A 158 -4.79 -20.84 -8.28
C TYR A 158 -3.79 -21.55 -9.21
N SER A 159 -3.62 -22.86 -9.08
CA SER A 159 -2.61 -23.64 -9.82
C SER A 159 -2.75 -23.63 -11.34
N SER A 160 -3.89 -23.16 -11.87
CA SER A 160 -4.15 -23.03 -13.30
C SER A 160 -3.73 -21.68 -13.90
N LEU A 161 -3.21 -20.74 -13.11
CA LEU A 161 -2.72 -19.43 -13.56
C LEU A 161 -1.32 -19.49 -14.19
#